data_AF-A0A0S4U1D4-F1
#
_entry.id   AF-A0A0S4U1D4-F1
#
_cell.length_a   1.000
_cell.length_b   1.000
_cell.length_c   1.000
_cell.angle_alpha   90.00
_cell.angle_beta   90.00
_cell.angle_gamma   90.00
#
_symmetry.space_group_name_H-M   'P 1'
#
loop_
_entity.id
_entity.type
_entity.pdbx_description
1 polymer ?
#
loop_
_entity_poly.entity_id
_entity_poly.type
_entity_poly.pdbx_seq_one_letter_code
_entity_poly.pdbx_strand_id
1 'polypeptide(L)'
;MWKKEDREREAKLARKTKRYPSDLTDIEWAAVQPLLPRAAVRGRRRECDLREVVNALRYLVRAGCGWRMLPHDFPPWQTVYWWFRRLMRRLLFRTLHDVVLMLDRELAGRQPCPSAGVIDSQTVKAPSADKRGYDAAKKIVGRKRHIAVDTDGRLLMVNLTPTDIADSTGALAVLEAVKKRWPGIKHLFADGAYDRTALMDKASTLDFVVEVVRRHEQQTGLAVLPRRWVVERTFGWMVRWRRLVRDYEQRADVSEAMIHIAMSGLLLRRIAHP
;
A
#
# COMPACT_ATOMS: atom_id res chain seq x y z
N MET A 1 13.74 16.13 3.64
CA MET A 1 12.80 17.07 4.30
C MET A 1 12.51 18.18 3.28
N TRP A 2 11.26 18.39 2.86
CA TRP A 2 10.91 19.33 1.78
C TRP A 2 11.42 20.76 2.05
N LYS A 3 12.24 21.32 1.15
CA LYS A 3 12.78 22.68 1.26
C LYS A 3 11.70 23.72 0.94
N LYS A 4 11.88 24.95 1.43
CA LYS A 4 10.95 26.07 1.22
C LYS A 4 10.80 26.40 -0.28
N GLU A 5 11.89 26.31 -1.02
CA GLU A 5 11.96 26.53 -2.47
C GLU A 5 11.11 25.52 -3.26
N ASP A 6 11.14 24.24 -2.87
CA ASP A 6 10.31 23.19 -3.49
C ASP A 6 8.81 23.46 -3.28
N ARG A 7 8.43 23.94 -2.09
CA ARG A 7 7.04 24.31 -1.77
C ARG A 7 6.58 25.51 -2.58
N GLU A 8 7.43 26.51 -2.75
CA GLU A 8 7.11 27.72 -3.52
C GLU A 8 7.02 27.43 -5.03
N ARG A 9 7.87 26.53 -5.55
CA ARG A 9 7.82 26.07 -6.94
C ARG A 9 6.54 25.27 -7.22
N GLU A 10 6.21 24.31 -6.36
CA GLU A 10 4.97 23.53 -6.45
C GLU A 10 3.73 24.41 -6.29
N ALA A 11 3.75 25.37 -5.37
CA ALA A 11 2.64 26.33 -5.19
C ALA A 11 2.43 27.24 -6.43
N LYS A 12 3.52 27.70 -7.06
CA LYS A 12 3.46 28.47 -8.32
C LYS A 12 2.95 27.63 -9.49
N LEU A 13 3.39 26.38 -9.61
CA LEU A 13 2.90 25.44 -10.63
C LEU A 13 1.41 25.14 -10.41
N ALA A 14 1.00 24.80 -9.18
CA ALA A 14 -0.39 24.54 -8.82
C ALA A 14 -1.33 25.71 -9.15
N ARG A 15 -0.90 26.95 -8.88
CA ARG A 15 -1.65 28.19 -9.16
C ARG A 15 -1.80 28.47 -10.67
N LYS A 16 -0.85 28.01 -11.49
CA LYS A 16 -0.84 28.26 -12.95
C LYS A 16 -1.55 27.16 -13.76
N THR A 17 -1.62 25.93 -13.25
CA THR A 17 -2.13 24.76 -14.02
C THR A 17 -3.35 24.06 -13.39
N LYS A 18 -4.17 24.71 -12.55
CA LYS A 18 -5.34 24.10 -11.88
C LYS A 18 -5.10 22.65 -11.37
N ARG A 19 -3.88 22.35 -10.89
CA ARG A 19 -3.50 20.97 -10.51
C ARG A 19 -3.97 20.66 -9.10
N TYR A 20 -4.51 19.47 -8.89
CA TYR A 20 -4.77 18.98 -7.54
C TYR A 20 -3.45 18.63 -6.85
N PRO A 21 -3.33 18.79 -5.52
CA PRO A 21 -2.13 18.35 -4.78
C PRO A 21 -1.83 16.85 -4.88
N SER A 22 -2.75 16.05 -5.41
CA SER A 22 -2.59 14.62 -5.70
C SER A 22 -2.01 14.32 -7.09
N ASP A 23 -1.88 15.32 -7.96
CA ASP A 23 -1.45 15.12 -9.34
C ASP A 23 0.03 14.83 -9.41
N LEU A 24 0.43 14.09 -10.44
CA LEU A 24 1.83 13.75 -10.69
C LEU A 24 2.58 14.97 -11.22
N THR A 25 3.76 15.25 -10.66
CA THR A 25 4.72 16.16 -11.28
C THR A 25 5.26 15.53 -12.58
N ASP A 26 5.92 16.31 -13.43
CA ASP A 26 6.47 15.77 -14.69
C ASP A 26 7.57 14.73 -14.42
N ILE A 27 8.34 14.91 -13.34
CA ILE A 27 9.37 13.97 -12.88
C ILE A 27 8.71 12.69 -12.36
N GLU A 28 7.67 12.80 -11.52
CA GLU A 28 6.91 11.64 -11.04
C GLU A 28 6.28 10.88 -12.22
N TRP A 29 5.74 11.60 -13.21
CA TRP A 29 5.13 11.01 -14.39
C TRP A 29 6.14 10.25 -15.26
N ALA A 30 7.34 10.80 -15.45
CA ALA A 30 8.41 10.14 -16.21
C ALA A 30 8.81 8.77 -15.64
N ALA A 31 8.71 8.57 -14.32
CA ALA A 31 8.94 7.28 -13.68
C ALA A 31 7.79 6.28 -13.87
N VAL A 32 6.54 6.75 -13.93
CA VAL A 32 5.34 5.90 -14.06
C VAL A 32 5.03 5.53 -15.51
N GLN A 33 5.19 6.48 -16.43
CA GLN A 33 4.79 6.36 -17.83
C GLN A 33 5.34 5.10 -18.54
N PRO A 34 6.60 4.67 -18.35
CA PRO A 34 7.17 3.50 -19.02
C PRO A 34 6.47 2.18 -18.65
N LEU A 35 5.85 2.10 -17.47
CA LEU A 35 5.16 0.91 -16.99
C LEU A 35 3.73 0.81 -17.52
N LEU A 36 3.17 1.91 -18.03
CA LEU A 36 1.80 1.94 -18.54
C LEU A 36 1.68 1.29 -19.92
N PRO A 37 0.49 0.73 -20.27
CA PRO A 37 0.27 0.16 -21.59
C PRO A 37 0.50 1.19 -22.71
N ARG A 38 1.34 0.81 -23.68
CA ARG A 38 1.55 1.59 -24.90
C ARG A 38 0.24 1.74 -25.68
N ALA A 39 0.10 2.86 -26.37
CA ALA A 39 -1.03 3.07 -27.28
C ALA A 39 -1.04 1.96 -28.35
N ALA A 40 -2.23 1.44 -28.65
CA ALA A 40 -2.36 0.43 -29.70
C ALA A 40 -2.02 1.06 -31.05
N VAL A 41 -1.21 0.35 -31.85
CA VAL A 41 -0.82 0.78 -33.21
C VAL A 41 -1.97 0.54 -34.20
N ARG A 42 -2.82 -0.45 -33.94
CA ARG A 42 -3.98 -0.81 -34.76
C ARG A 42 -5.28 -0.69 -33.95
N GLY A 43 -6.38 -0.34 -34.63
CA GLY A 43 -7.70 -0.15 -34.02
C GLY A 43 -7.98 1.30 -33.61
N ARG A 44 -9.03 1.51 -32.80
CA ARG A 44 -9.43 2.85 -32.33
C ARG A 44 -8.29 3.48 -31.52
N ARG A 45 -7.83 4.66 -31.94
CA ARG A 45 -6.82 5.43 -31.22
C ARG A 45 -7.34 5.82 -29.83
N ARG A 46 -6.45 5.81 -28.85
CA ARG A 46 -6.78 6.21 -27.48
C ARG A 46 -6.96 7.72 -27.43
N GLU A 47 -8.19 8.17 -27.16
CA GLU A 47 -8.51 9.59 -26.98
C GLU A 47 -8.19 10.11 -25.56
N CYS A 48 -8.16 9.22 -24.56
CA CYS A 48 -7.88 9.61 -23.17
C CYS A 48 -6.37 9.69 -22.86
N ASP A 49 -5.99 10.74 -22.15
CA ASP A 49 -4.66 10.85 -21.55
C ASP A 49 -4.57 9.92 -20.32
N LEU A 50 -3.57 9.03 -20.32
CA LEU A 50 -3.33 8.14 -19.19
C LEU A 50 -2.80 8.87 -17.97
N ARG A 51 -2.13 10.02 -18.14
CA ARG A 51 -1.68 10.82 -17.01
C ARG A 51 -2.87 11.28 -16.20
N GLU A 52 -3.89 11.79 -16.87
CA GLU A 52 -5.12 12.22 -16.22
C GLU A 52 -5.92 11.07 -15.60
N VAL A 53 -5.87 9.87 -16.18
CA VAL A 53 -6.41 8.67 -15.54
C VAL A 53 -5.66 8.35 -14.23
N VAL A 54 -4.33 8.41 -14.22
CA VAL A 54 -3.54 8.13 -13.01
C VAL A 54 -3.72 9.24 -11.96
N ASN A 55 -3.78 10.51 -12.38
CA ASN A 55 -4.10 11.64 -11.49
C ASN A 55 -5.48 11.46 -10.86
N ALA A 56 -6.50 11.10 -11.64
CA ALA A 56 -7.85 10.82 -11.14
C ALA A 56 -7.86 9.68 -10.11
N LEU A 57 -7.09 8.61 -10.34
CA LEU A 57 -6.95 7.52 -9.37
C LEU A 57 -6.24 7.94 -8.08
N ARG A 58 -5.15 8.69 -8.18
CA ARG A 58 -4.46 9.25 -7.00
C ARG A 58 -5.40 10.17 -6.23
N TYR A 59 -6.14 11.04 -6.91
CA TYR A 59 -7.13 11.91 -6.30
C TYR A 59 -8.21 11.10 -5.56
N LEU A 60 -8.79 10.10 -6.23
CA LEU A 60 -9.84 9.23 -5.68
C LEU A 60 -9.39 8.51 -4.40
N VAL A 61 -8.16 7.98 -4.38
CA VAL A 61 -7.61 7.31 -3.18
C VAL A 61 -7.24 8.32 -2.09
N ARG A 62 -6.71 9.50 -2.47
CA ARG A 62 -6.28 10.55 -1.55
C ARG A 62 -7.45 11.22 -0.85
N ALA A 63 -8.43 11.68 -1.63
CA ALA A 63 -9.63 12.36 -1.17
C ALA A 63 -10.67 11.40 -0.58
N GLY A 64 -10.70 10.15 -1.05
CA GLY A 64 -11.67 9.14 -0.60
C GLY A 64 -13.07 9.34 -1.14
N CYS A 65 -13.23 10.02 -2.29
CA CYS A 65 -14.53 10.24 -2.91
C CYS A 65 -15.06 8.98 -3.60
N GLY A 66 -16.39 8.89 -3.78
CA GLY A 66 -17.01 7.86 -4.60
C GLY A 66 -16.64 8.00 -6.08
N TRP A 67 -16.73 6.91 -6.85
CA TRP A 67 -16.40 6.90 -8.28
C TRP A 67 -17.19 7.95 -9.07
N ARG A 68 -18.50 8.08 -8.83
CA ARG A 68 -19.39 9.05 -9.48
C ARG A 68 -19.17 10.51 -9.02
N MET A 69 -18.39 10.70 -7.96
CA MET A 69 -18.06 12.02 -7.39
C MET A 69 -16.67 12.50 -7.83
N LEU A 70 -16.06 11.85 -8.84
CA LEU A 70 -14.83 12.36 -9.45
C LEU A 70 -15.10 13.76 -10.03
N PRO A 71 -14.21 14.74 -9.78
CA PRO A 71 -14.31 16.07 -10.37
C PRO A 71 -14.46 16.04 -11.89
N HIS A 72 -15.22 17.00 -12.44
CA HIS A 72 -15.49 17.10 -13.87
C HIS A 72 -14.26 17.48 -14.71
N ASP A 73 -13.18 17.96 -14.07
CA ASP A 73 -11.91 18.24 -14.75
C ASP A 73 -11.15 16.96 -15.14
N PHE A 74 -11.47 15.82 -14.52
CA PHE A 74 -10.89 14.51 -14.87
C PHE A 74 -11.68 13.83 -15.99
N PRO A 75 -11.09 12.82 -16.66
CA PRO A 75 -11.83 11.99 -17.61
C PRO A 75 -13.08 11.39 -16.95
N PRO A 76 -14.14 11.09 -17.75
CA PRO A 76 -15.37 10.52 -17.23
C PRO A 76 -15.10 9.32 -16.32
N TRP A 77 -15.80 9.23 -15.19
CA TRP A 77 -15.51 8.22 -14.16
C TRP A 77 -15.59 6.79 -14.71
N GLN A 78 -16.43 6.53 -15.73
CA GLN A 78 -16.53 5.24 -16.42
C GLN A 78 -15.21 4.88 -17.12
N THR A 79 -14.58 5.85 -17.78
CA THR A 79 -13.28 5.69 -18.44
C THR A 79 -12.18 5.44 -17.41
N VAL A 80 -12.16 6.22 -16.33
CA VAL A 80 -11.19 6.04 -15.24
C VAL A 80 -11.36 4.66 -14.59
N TYR A 81 -12.59 4.24 -14.29
CA TYR A 81 -12.89 2.94 -13.72
C TYR A 81 -12.54 1.78 -14.66
N TRP A 82 -12.82 1.92 -15.96
CA TRP A 82 -12.45 0.92 -16.96
C TRP A 82 -10.93 0.72 -16.99
N TRP A 83 -10.16 1.81 -17.00
CA TRP A 83 -8.70 1.75 -16.93
C TRP A 83 -8.23 1.15 -15.62
N PHE A 84 -8.77 1.58 -14.48
CA PHE A 84 -8.46 1.00 -13.18
C PHE A 84 -8.60 -0.53 -13.19
N ARG A 85 -9.75 -1.04 -13.65
CA ARG A 85 -10.00 -2.48 -13.75
C ARG A 85 -9.02 -3.17 -14.70
N ARG A 86 -8.66 -2.53 -15.82
CA ARG A 86 -7.69 -3.06 -16.78
C ARG A 86 -6.28 -3.12 -16.20
N LEU A 87 -5.84 -2.08 -15.49
CA LEU A 87 -4.52 -2.00 -14.86
C LEU A 87 -4.41 -2.98 -13.67
N MET A 88 -5.47 -3.08 -12.87
CA MET A 88 -5.57 -4.03 -11.75
C MET A 88 -5.45 -5.48 -12.21
N ARG A 89 -6.17 -5.89 -13.28
CA ARG A 89 -6.07 -7.24 -13.85
C ARG A 89 -4.68 -7.58 -14.38
N ARG A 90 -3.89 -6.57 -14.74
CA ARG A 90 -2.49 -6.72 -15.17
C ARG A 90 -1.49 -6.62 -14.01
N LEU A 91 -1.98 -6.58 -12.76
CA LEU A 91 -1.20 -6.39 -11.54
C LEU A 91 -0.33 -5.11 -11.55
N LEU A 92 -0.67 -4.12 -12.36
CA LEU A 92 0.22 -2.99 -12.62
C LEU A 92 0.48 -2.15 -11.36
N PHE A 93 -0.52 -1.94 -10.52
CA PHE A 93 -0.34 -1.19 -9.27
C PHE A 93 0.65 -1.87 -8.33
N ARG A 94 0.63 -3.20 -8.29
CA ARG A 94 1.58 -3.99 -7.50
C ARG A 94 2.98 -3.91 -8.12
N THR A 95 3.10 -4.08 -9.44
CA THR A 95 4.40 -3.96 -10.13
C THR A 95 5.02 -2.57 -9.97
N LEU A 96 4.21 -1.52 -10.14
CA LEU A 96 4.65 -0.14 -9.92
C LEU A 96 5.15 0.04 -8.50
N HIS A 97 4.38 -0.43 -7.51
CA HIS A 97 4.73 -0.37 -6.09
C HIS A 97 6.09 -1.04 -5.82
N ASP A 98 6.31 -2.25 -6.34
CA ASP A 98 7.55 -3.00 -6.12
C ASP A 98 8.76 -2.27 -6.73
N VAL A 99 8.61 -1.70 -7.94
CA VAL A 99 9.69 -0.95 -8.61
C VAL A 99 10.04 0.31 -7.81
N VAL A 100 9.05 1.12 -7.42
CA VAL A 100 9.34 2.35 -6.66
C VAL A 100 9.87 2.04 -5.25
N LEU A 101 9.50 0.89 -4.68
CA LEU A 101 10.06 0.39 -3.43
C LEU A 101 11.54 0.05 -3.58
N MET A 102 11.90 -0.69 -4.62
CA MET A 102 13.31 -1.04 -4.89
C MET A 102 14.16 0.22 -5.07
N LEU A 103 13.67 1.19 -5.86
CA LEU A 103 14.35 2.47 -6.07
C LEU A 103 14.49 3.29 -4.77
N ASP A 104 13.43 3.38 -3.96
CA ASP A 104 13.49 4.09 -2.67
C ASP A 104 14.43 3.41 -1.66
N ARG A 105 14.68 2.10 -1.80
CA ARG A 105 15.66 1.38 -0.99
C ARG A 105 17.09 1.68 -1.42
N GLU A 106 17.35 1.69 -2.73
CA GLU A 106 18.66 2.05 -3.26
C GLU A 106 19.05 3.48 -2.88
N LEU A 107 18.11 4.43 -3.00
CA LEU A 107 18.32 5.82 -2.56
C LEU A 107 18.60 5.95 -1.07
N ALA A 108 18.07 5.03 -0.26
CA ALA A 108 18.36 4.94 1.18
C ALA A 108 19.65 4.17 1.51
N GLY A 109 20.47 3.82 0.50
CA GLY A 109 21.72 3.09 0.68
C GLY A 109 21.52 1.61 1.04
N ARG A 110 20.38 1.02 0.67
CA ARG A 110 20.04 -0.38 0.96
C ARG A 110 19.92 -1.19 -0.31
N GLN A 111 20.08 -2.51 -0.18
CA GLN A 111 19.83 -3.41 -1.30
C GLN A 111 18.34 -3.37 -1.73
N PRO A 112 18.05 -3.42 -3.04
CA PRO A 112 16.68 -3.44 -3.58
C PRO A 112 15.80 -4.50 -2.93
N CYS A 113 16.35 -5.72 -2.79
CA CYS A 113 15.70 -6.82 -2.12
C CYS A 113 15.87 -6.69 -0.60
N PRO A 114 14.79 -6.66 0.19
CA PRO A 114 14.87 -6.62 1.64
C PRO A 114 15.36 -7.97 2.20
N SER A 115 16.12 -7.90 3.29
CA SER A 115 16.57 -9.07 4.06
C SER A 115 15.74 -9.33 5.31
N ALA A 116 15.02 -8.31 5.79
CA ALA A 116 14.17 -8.39 6.96
C ALA A 116 12.88 -7.57 6.78
N GLY A 117 11.82 -7.99 7.47
CA GLY A 117 10.55 -7.29 7.50
C GLY A 117 9.82 -7.40 8.83
N VAL A 118 8.73 -6.65 8.98
CA VAL A 118 7.87 -6.62 10.16
C VAL A 118 6.44 -6.92 9.71
N ILE A 119 5.76 -7.82 10.40
CA ILE A 119 4.37 -8.21 10.12
C ILE A 119 3.46 -7.73 11.23
N ASP A 120 2.35 -7.13 10.84
CA ASP A 120 1.27 -6.79 11.75
C ASP A 120 -0.07 -6.73 10.99
N SER A 121 -1.16 -6.66 11.73
CA SER A 121 -2.51 -6.58 11.18
C SER A 121 -3.31 -5.39 11.70
N GLN A 122 -4.13 -4.81 10.82
CA GLN A 122 -5.06 -3.75 11.18
C GLN A 122 -6.48 -4.13 10.79
N THR A 123 -7.39 -4.09 11.76
CA THR A 123 -8.83 -4.24 11.55
C THR A 123 -9.42 -2.92 11.04
N VAL A 124 -10.16 -2.96 9.93
CA VAL A 124 -10.87 -1.80 9.37
C VAL A 124 -12.34 -2.11 9.15
N LYS A 125 -13.20 -1.10 9.38
CA LYS A 125 -14.63 -1.20 9.09
C LYS A 125 -14.83 -1.37 7.58
N ALA A 126 -15.62 -2.36 7.18
CA ALA A 126 -15.89 -2.67 5.78
C ALA A 126 -17.40 -2.82 5.50
N PRO A 127 -18.16 -1.71 5.43
CA PRO A 127 -19.62 -1.75 5.35
C PRO A 127 -20.18 -2.26 4.02
N SER A 128 -19.37 -2.23 2.96
CA SER A 128 -19.78 -2.64 1.61
C SER A 128 -19.10 -3.92 1.14
N ALA A 129 -18.30 -4.56 1.99
CA ALA A 129 -17.53 -5.76 1.64
C ALA A 129 -18.41 -7.01 1.50
N ASP A 130 -18.22 -7.77 0.43
CA ASP A 130 -18.91 -9.06 0.21
C ASP A 130 -18.53 -10.09 1.28
N LYS A 131 -17.22 -10.17 1.56
CA LYS A 131 -16.64 -10.99 2.63
C LYS A 131 -16.13 -10.08 3.75
N ARG A 132 -16.77 -10.18 4.92
CA ARG A 132 -16.43 -9.45 6.15
C ARG A 132 -16.75 -10.30 7.37
N GLY A 133 -16.03 -10.05 8.45
CA GLY A 133 -16.23 -10.73 9.73
C GLY A 133 -16.65 -9.77 10.83
N TYR A 134 -16.79 -10.29 12.04
CA TYR A 134 -16.92 -9.50 13.28
C TYR A 134 -15.71 -9.74 14.18
N ASP A 135 -15.00 -8.66 14.53
CA ASP A 135 -13.94 -8.64 15.51
C ASP A 135 -14.55 -8.39 16.89
N ALA A 136 -14.68 -9.43 17.73
CA ALA A 136 -15.30 -9.30 19.05
C ALA A 136 -14.49 -8.42 20.01
N ALA A 137 -13.16 -8.46 19.90
CA ALA A 137 -12.26 -7.67 20.76
C ALA A 137 -12.38 -6.18 20.44
N LYS A 138 -12.41 -5.82 19.15
CA LYS A 138 -12.50 -4.42 18.71
C LYS A 138 -13.94 -3.94 18.47
N LYS A 139 -14.92 -4.84 18.53
CA LYS A 139 -16.34 -4.60 18.19
C LYS A 139 -16.51 -3.97 16.80
N ILE A 140 -15.76 -4.46 15.82
CA ILE A 140 -15.74 -3.95 14.44
C ILE A 140 -16.21 -5.02 13.48
N VAL A 141 -17.19 -4.68 12.64
CA VAL A 141 -17.54 -5.47 11.45
C VAL A 141 -16.70 -4.99 10.27
N GLY A 142 -15.89 -5.89 9.69
CA GLY A 142 -15.11 -5.51 8.52
C GLY A 142 -14.06 -6.53 8.07
N ARG A 143 -12.90 -6.01 7.67
CA ARG A 143 -11.76 -6.80 7.18
C ARG A 143 -10.51 -6.50 8.01
N LYS A 144 -9.62 -7.48 8.12
CA LYS A 144 -8.26 -7.31 8.61
C LYS A 144 -7.30 -7.18 7.44
N ARG A 145 -6.42 -6.20 7.52
CA ARG A 145 -5.31 -6.00 6.59
C ARG A 145 -4.06 -6.53 7.27
N HIS A 146 -3.59 -7.68 6.82
CA HIS A 146 -2.29 -8.21 7.21
C HIS A 146 -1.25 -7.61 6.28
N ILE A 147 -0.28 -6.89 6.81
CA ILE A 147 0.77 -6.28 6.01
C ILE A 147 2.14 -6.78 6.46
N ALA A 148 3.06 -6.90 5.52
CA ALA A 148 4.48 -7.01 5.79
C ALA A 148 5.14 -5.74 5.30
N VAL A 149 6.05 -5.17 6.09
CA VAL A 149 6.84 -3.99 5.71
C VAL A 149 8.33 -4.26 5.90
N ASP A 150 9.20 -3.54 5.20
CA ASP A 150 10.64 -3.57 5.48
C ASP A 150 10.96 -2.83 6.79
N THR A 151 12.22 -2.86 7.21
CA THR A 151 12.67 -2.20 8.45
C THR A 151 12.58 -0.67 8.44
N ASP A 152 12.23 -0.03 7.32
CA ASP A 152 11.91 1.40 7.25
C ASP A 152 10.41 1.70 7.06
N GLY A 153 9.58 0.67 6.87
CA GLY A 153 8.13 0.80 6.72
C GLY A 153 7.67 0.85 5.26
N ARG A 154 8.49 0.39 4.30
CA ARG A 154 8.05 0.21 2.92
C ARG A 154 7.21 -1.05 2.83
N LEU A 155 6.04 -0.95 2.22
CA LEU A 155 5.10 -2.05 2.12
C LEU A 155 5.65 -3.18 1.23
N LEU A 156 5.78 -4.39 1.76
CA LEU A 156 6.28 -5.58 1.04
C LEU A 156 5.15 -6.49 0.57
N MET A 157 4.10 -6.62 1.36
CA MET A 157 2.96 -7.49 1.07
C MET A 157 1.70 -6.97 1.77
N VAL A 158 0.54 -7.21 1.15
CA VAL A 158 -0.78 -6.97 1.72
C VAL A 158 -1.63 -8.21 1.51
N ASN A 159 -2.30 -8.67 2.55
CA ASN A 159 -3.35 -9.67 2.47
C ASN A 159 -4.58 -9.20 3.24
N LEU A 160 -5.76 -9.37 2.64
CA LEU A 160 -7.03 -8.93 3.22
C LEU A 160 -7.89 -10.13 3.56
N THR A 161 -8.24 -10.27 4.83
CA THR A 161 -9.12 -11.34 5.32
C THR A 161 -10.35 -10.75 6.01
N PRO A 162 -11.46 -11.49 6.09
CA PRO A 162 -12.50 -11.24 7.08
C PRO A 162 -11.91 -11.16 8.51
N THR A 163 -12.54 -10.40 9.41
CA THR A 163 -11.98 -10.14 10.76
C THR A 163 -12.16 -11.27 11.76
N ASP A 164 -13.09 -12.18 11.50
CA ASP A 164 -13.33 -13.42 12.24
C ASP A 164 -12.19 -14.44 12.04
N ILE A 165 -11.37 -14.26 11.00
CA ILE A 165 -10.15 -15.05 10.81
C ILE A 165 -9.07 -14.58 11.80
N ALA A 166 -8.45 -15.55 12.48
CA ALA A 166 -7.35 -15.33 13.40
C ALA A 166 -6.10 -14.80 12.68
N ASP A 167 -5.35 -13.93 13.36
CA ASP A 167 -4.19 -13.24 12.77
C ASP A 167 -3.08 -14.21 12.35
N SER A 168 -2.88 -15.27 13.14
CA SER A 168 -1.95 -16.35 12.82
C SER A 168 -2.24 -16.99 11.46
N THR A 169 -3.51 -17.28 11.14
CA THR A 169 -3.89 -17.89 9.86
C THR A 169 -3.68 -16.92 8.69
N GLY A 170 -4.01 -15.64 8.90
CA GLY A 170 -3.73 -14.58 7.93
C GLY A 170 -2.23 -14.43 7.65
N ALA A 171 -1.39 -14.52 8.67
CA ALA A 171 0.05 -14.46 8.54
C ALA A 171 0.66 -15.65 7.80
N LEU A 172 0.14 -16.87 7.94
CA LEU A 172 0.66 -18.03 7.19
C LEU A 172 0.60 -17.82 5.67
N ALA A 173 -0.45 -17.15 5.18
CA ALA A 173 -0.57 -16.79 3.76
C ALA A 173 0.37 -15.63 3.38
N VAL A 174 0.60 -14.69 4.29
CA VAL A 174 1.57 -13.61 4.09
C VAL A 174 3.00 -14.16 4.01
N LEU A 175 3.38 -15.10 4.88
CA LEU A 175 4.73 -15.69 4.90
C LEU A 175 5.12 -16.33 3.56
N GLU A 176 4.27 -17.21 3.02
CA GLU A 176 4.52 -17.85 1.71
C GLU A 176 4.60 -16.82 0.59
N ALA A 177 3.65 -15.88 0.55
CA ALA A 177 3.60 -14.87 -0.49
C ALA A 177 4.82 -13.93 -0.42
N VAL A 178 5.24 -13.56 0.79
CA VAL A 178 6.43 -12.73 1.04
C VAL A 178 7.68 -13.45 0.57
N LYS A 179 7.89 -14.74 0.88
CA LYS A 179 9.07 -15.49 0.39
C LYS A 179 9.11 -15.59 -1.12
N LYS A 180 7.96 -15.92 -1.72
CA LYS A 180 7.85 -16.06 -3.18
C LYS A 180 8.13 -14.73 -3.88
N ARG A 181 7.72 -13.60 -3.28
CA ARG A 181 7.90 -12.27 -3.83
C ARG A 181 9.29 -11.70 -3.55
N TRP A 182 9.81 -11.91 -2.35
CA TRP A 182 11.05 -11.36 -1.84
C TRP A 182 11.93 -12.49 -1.28
N PRO A 183 12.61 -13.27 -2.15
CA PRO A 183 13.38 -14.43 -1.73
C PRO A 183 14.51 -14.12 -0.74
N GLY A 184 15.02 -12.89 -0.79
CA GLY A 184 16.10 -12.41 0.08
C GLY A 184 15.69 -12.19 1.54
N ILE A 185 14.40 -12.18 1.87
CA ILE A 185 13.98 -12.02 3.27
C ILE A 185 14.29 -13.31 4.03
N LYS A 186 14.97 -13.13 5.16
CA LYS A 186 15.34 -14.20 6.10
C LYS A 186 14.77 -13.97 7.51
N HIS A 187 14.48 -12.72 7.87
CA HIS A 187 14.02 -12.37 9.21
C HIS A 187 12.69 -11.60 9.19
N LEU A 188 11.72 -12.03 9.99
CA LEU A 188 10.44 -11.36 10.15
C LEU A 188 10.12 -11.11 11.62
N PHE A 189 9.87 -9.85 11.97
CA PHE A 189 9.44 -9.46 13.32
C PHE A 189 7.92 -9.49 13.41
N ALA A 190 7.36 -10.08 14.46
CA ALA A 190 5.92 -10.16 14.69
C ALA A 190 5.56 -9.93 16.18
N ASP A 191 4.30 -9.60 16.46
CA ASP A 191 3.77 -9.51 17.83
C ASP A 191 3.51 -10.89 18.46
N GLY A 192 3.36 -10.95 19.78
CA GLY A 192 2.95 -12.12 20.55
C GLY A 192 1.64 -12.76 20.10
N ALA A 193 0.75 -12.02 19.43
CA ALA A 193 -0.44 -12.60 18.79
C ALA A 193 -0.12 -13.63 17.69
N TYR A 194 1.10 -13.60 17.15
CA TYR A 194 1.62 -14.54 16.14
C TYR A 194 2.40 -15.71 16.74
N ASP A 195 2.48 -15.80 18.07
CA ASP A 195 3.12 -16.89 18.80
C ASP A 195 2.27 -18.16 18.76
N ARG A 196 2.33 -18.87 17.63
CA ARG A 196 1.73 -20.20 17.46
C ARG A 196 2.73 -21.14 16.81
N THR A 197 2.79 -22.37 17.32
CA THR A 197 3.70 -23.43 16.84
C THR A 197 3.63 -23.60 15.32
N ALA A 198 2.42 -23.63 14.75
CA ALA A 198 2.22 -23.76 13.31
C ALA A 198 2.84 -22.63 12.46
N LEU A 199 2.99 -21.43 13.02
CA LEU A 199 3.63 -20.30 12.33
C LEU A 199 5.16 -20.42 12.39
N MET A 200 5.70 -20.90 13.51
CA MET A 200 7.12 -21.18 13.66
C MET A 200 7.55 -22.36 12.78
N ASP A 201 6.76 -23.44 12.74
CA ASP A 201 7.03 -24.63 11.90
C ASP A 201 7.01 -24.29 10.40
N LYS A 202 6.09 -23.41 9.99
CA LYS A 202 6.02 -22.96 8.60
C LYS A 202 7.16 -22.01 8.25
N ALA A 203 7.56 -21.15 9.18
CA ALA A 203 8.69 -20.25 9.00
C ALA A 203 10.01 -21.03 8.84
N SER A 204 10.23 -22.05 9.67
CA SER A 204 11.42 -22.89 9.58
C SER A 204 11.47 -23.66 8.26
N THR A 205 10.33 -24.20 7.81
CA THR A 205 10.21 -24.88 6.50
C THR A 205 10.55 -23.95 5.32
N LEU A 206 10.30 -22.65 5.46
CA LEU A 206 10.53 -21.65 4.42
C LEU A 206 11.90 -20.94 4.54
N ASP A 207 12.80 -21.43 5.39
CA ASP A 207 14.11 -20.81 5.68
C ASP A 207 13.96 -19.35 6.15
N PHE A 208 13.08 -19.14 7.15
CA PHE A 208 12.90 -17.88 7.85
C PHE A 208 13.04 -18.03 9.36
N VAL A 209 13.53 -16.96 9.97
CA VAL A 209 13.41 -16.72 11.40
C VAL A 209 12.26 -15.74 11.62
N VAL A 210 11.20 -16.19 12.32
CA VAL A 210 10.17 -15.29 12.85
C VAL A 210 10.53 -14.97 14.30
N GLU A 211 10.86 -13.72 14.57
CA GLU A 211 11.13 -13.22 15.91
C GLU A 211 9.86 -12.58 16.49
N VAL A 212 9.32 -13.22 17.52
CA VAL A 212 8.15 -12.71 18.25
C VAL A 212 8.62 -11.72 19.31
N VAL A 213 8.37 -10.43 19.09
CA VAL A 213 8.74 -9.35 20.01
C VAL A 213 7.64 -9.20 21.05
N ARG A 214 7.83 -9.83 22.22
CA ARG A 214 6.91 -9.76 23.36
C ARG A 214 7.03 -8.44 24.12
N ARG A 215 5.93 -7.99 24.74
CA ARG A 215 5.98 -6.91 25.75
C ARG A 215 6.61 -7.46 27.03
N HIS A 216 7.45 -6.67 27.70
CA HIS A 216 7.94 -7.03 29.02
C HIS A 216 6.78 -6.97 30.03
N GLU A 217 6.52 -8.07 30.75
CA GLU A 217 5.38 -8.21 31.67
C GLU A 217 5.41 -7.22 32.86
N GLN A 218 6.57 -6.66 33.18
CA GLN A 218 6.78 -5.72 34.31
C GLN A 218 6.72 -4.24 33.91
N GLN A 219 6.37 -3.90 32.67
CA GLN A 219 6.55 -2.55 32.15
C GLN A 219 5.28 -1.70 32.22
N THR A 220 5.28 -0.64 33.04
CA THR A 220 4.21 0.37 33.14
C THR A 220 4.48 1.54 32.18
N GLY A 221 3.56 1.78 31.22
CA GLY A 221 3.63 2.89 30.25
C GLY A 221 3.80 2.45 28.78
N LEU A 222 3.86 3.43 27.86
CA LEU A 222 4.09 3.18 26.43
C LEU A 222 5.59 2.90 26.18
N ALA A 223 5.97 1.62 26.15
CA ALA A 223 7.31 1.22 25.71
C ALA A 223 7.32 0.98 24.20
N VAL A 224 8.19 1.71 23.48
CA VAL A 224 8.41 1.48 22.05
C VAL A 224 9.16 0.17 21.88
N LEU A 225 8.46 -0.87 21.42
CA LEU A 225 9.10 -2.14 21.06
C LEU A 225 10.01 -1.91 19.84
N PRO A 226 11.31 -2.30 19.91
CA PRO A 226 12.23 -2.11 18.80
C PRO A 226 11.66 -2.68 17.51
N ARG A 227 11.70 -1.88 16.43
CA ARG A 227 11.27 -2.22 15.06
C ARG A 227 9.76 -2.45 14.85
N ARG A 228 8.96 -2.70 15.89
CA ARG A 228 7.49 -2.85 15.76
C ARG A 228 6.78 -1.55 15.40
N TRP A 229 7.24 -0.42 15.91
CA TRP A 229 6.65 0.89 15.62
C TRP A 229 6.68 1.26 14.12
N VAL A 230 7.51 0.59 13.32
CA VAL A 230 7.66 0.85 11.88
C VAL A 230 6.43 0.43 11.08
N VAL A 231 5.83 -0.72 11.40
CA VAL A 231 4.60 -1.18 10.73
C VAL A 231 3.39 -0.37 11.19
N GLU A 232 3.34 -0.01 12.47
CA GLU A 232 2.33 0.91 13.02
C GLU A 232 2.38 2.30 12.35
N ARG A 233 3.58 2.83 12.13
CA ARG A 233 3.78 4.06 11.34
C ARG A 233 3.28 3.92 9.91
N THR A 234 3.46 2.75 9.30
CA THR A 234 2.96 2.47 7.95
C THR A 234 1.43 2.49 7.90
N PHE A 235 0.76 1.91 8.90
CA PHE A 235 -0.69 2.07 9.07
C PHE A 235 -1.08 3.55 9.26
N GLY A 236 -0.30 4.31 10.03
CA GLY A 236 -0.48 5.76 10.16
C GLY A 236 -0.40 6.50 8.82
N TRP A 237 0.50 6.10 7.92
CA TRP A 237 0.56 6.63 6.55
C TRP A 237 -0.66 6.23 5.72
N MET A 238 -1.13 4.99 5.83
CA MET A 238 -2.35 4.55 5.15
C MET A 238 -3.57 5.39 5.55
N VAL A 239 -3.74 5.70 6.85
CA VAL A 239 -4.85 6.52 7.35
C VAL A 239 -4.86 7.94 6.77
N ARG A 240 -3.71 8.47 6.33
CA ARG A 240 -3.64 9.77 5.64
C ARG A 240 -4.27 9.74 4.25
N TRP A 241 -4.50 8.56 3.67
CA TRP A 241 -5.25 8.38 2.42
C TRP A 241 -6.69 8.07 2.77
N ARG A 242 -7.58 9.05 2.59
CA ARG A 242 -8.94 9.00 3.16
C ARG A 242 -9.73 7.77 2.72
N ARG A 243 -9.50 7.26 1.51
CA ARG A 243 -10.13 6.03 1.00
C ARG A 243 -9.75 4.79 1.81
N LEU A 244 -8.60 4.78 2.48
CA LEU A 244 -8.12 3.62 3.23
C LEU A 244 -8.57 3.63 4.70
N VAL A 245 -9.17 4.71 5.21
CA VAL A 245 -9.62 4.79 6.61
C VAL A 245 -10.77 3.81 6.89
N ARG A 246 -11.67 3.64 5.91
CA ARG A 246 -12.73 2.62 5.91
C ARG A 246 -12.74 1.93 4.56
N ASP A 247 -12.92 0.63 4.55
CA ASP A 247 -12.93 -0.15 3.32
C ASP A 247 -14.34 -0.18 2.71
N TYR A 248 -14.57 0.68 1.73
CA TYR A 248 -15.83 0.72 0.97
C TYR A 248 -15.83 -0.22 -0.24
N GLU A 249 -14.76 -0.99 -0.45
CA GLU A 249 -14.66 -1.85 -1.64
C GLU A 249 -15.33 -3.21 -1.41
N GLN A 250 -16.24 -3.59 -2.31
CA GLN A 250 -16.92 -4.88 -2.28
C GLN A 250 -15.96 -6.07 -2.36
N ARG A 251 -14.91 -5.95 -3.18
CA ARG A 251 -13.93 -7.01 -3.42
C ARG A 251 -12.60 -6.71 -2.73
N ALA A 252 -11.95 -7.75 -2.21
CA ALA A 252 -10.65 -7.64 -1.55
C ALA A 252 -9.53 -7.19 -2.51
N ASP A 253 -9.52 -7.68 -3.76
CA ASP A 253 -8.51 -7.31 -4.77
C ASP A 253 -8.57 -5.83 -5.15
N VAL A 254 -9.76 -5.23 -5.15
CA VAL A 254 -9.94 -3.79 -5.35
C VAL A 254 -9.37 -3.00 -4.18
N SER A 255 -9.64 -3.42 -2.93
CA SER A 255 -9.09 -2.79 -1.73
C SER A 255 -7.55 -2.89 -1.69
N GLU A 256 -7.00 -4.03 -2.07
CA GLU A 256 -5.55 -4.22 -2.23
C GLU A 256 -4.96 -3.27 -3.28
N ALA A 257 -5.61 -3.11 -4.43
CA ALA A 257 -5.17 -2.18 -5.46
C ALA A 257 -5.17 -0.71 -4.97
N MET A 258 -6.17 -0.30 -4.17
CA MET A 258 -6.22 1.04 -3.57
C MET A 258 -5.05 1.26 -2.60
N ILE A 259 -4.69 0.23 -1.83
CA ILE A 259 -3.52 0.27 -0.94
C ILE A 259 -2.24 0.45 -1.75
N HIS A 260 -2.05 -0.31 -2.83
CA HIS A 260 -0.88 -0.17 -3.68
C HIS A 260 -0.79 1.22 -4.34
N ILE A 261 -1.90 1.80 -4.81
CA ILE A 261 -1.92 3.17 -5.35
C ILE A 261 -1.45 4.18 -4.30
N ALA A 262 -1.98 4.08 -3.07
CA ALA A 262 -1.60 4.98 -1.97
C ALA A 262 -0.13 4.85 -1.60
N MET A 263 0.36 3.62 -1.41
CA MET A 263 1.73 3.38 -0.98
C MET A 263 2.75 3.68 -2.08
N SER A 264 2.43 3.35 -3.34
CA SER A 264 3.25 3.77 -4.49
C SER A 264 3.34 5.29 -4.56
N GLY A 265 2.23 6.01 -4.34
CA GLY A 265 2.23 7.47 -4.37
C GLY A 265 3.13 8.12 -3.33
N LEU A 266 3.31 7.48 -2.16
CA LEU A 266 4.24 7.94 -1.12
C LEU A 266 5.69 7.71 -1.52
N LEU A 267 6.03 6.53 -2.04
CA LEU A 267 7.38 6.18 -2.45
C LEU A 267 7.80 6.97 -3.70
N LEU A 268 6.90 7.13 -4.66
CA LEU A 268 7.13 7.91 -5.87
C LEU A 268 7.56 9.34 -5.57
N ARG A 269 6.93 9.97 -4.55
CA ARG A 269 7.33 11.29 -4.07
C ARG A 269 8.74 11.33 -3.50
N ARG A 270 9.15 10.28 -2.78
CA ARG A 270 10.49 10.19 -2.19
C ARG A 270 11.56 10.02 -3.24
N ILE A 271 11.31 9.17 -4.25
CA ILE A 271 12.29 8.94 -5.31
C ILE A 271 12.40 10.11 -6.30
N ALA A 272 11.29 10.82 -6.55
CA ALA A 272 11.29 11.97 -7.45
C ALA A 272 11.80 13.27 -6.79
N HIS A 273 11.72 13.35 -5.46
CA HIS A 273 12.08 14.52 -4.67
C HIS A 273 12.88 14.10 -3.40
N PRO A 274 14.13 13.65 -3.56
CA PRO A 274 14.99 13.18 -2.46
C PRO A 274 15.34 14.29 -1.44
#